data_AF-A0A2G2X914-F1
#
_entry.id   AF-A0A2G2X914-F1
#
_cell.length_a   1.000
_cell.length_b   1.000
_cell.length_c   1.000
_cell.angle_alpha   90.00
_cell.angle_beta   90.00
_cell.angle_gamma   90.00
#
_symmetry.space_group_name_H-M   'P 1'
#
loop_
_entity.id
_entity.type
_entity.pdbx_description
1 polymer ?
#
loop_
_entity_poly.entity_id
_entity_poly.type
_entity_poly.pdbx_seq_one_letter_code
_entity_poly.pdbx_strand_id
1 'polypeptide(L)'
;MNGKLGSSVMRSYRVLPLDFNTWDLELQHVETPSWKMIIHTDGNGDGKGHISVYLAIVGTSSSLADWEVNASFSFLIFDQIHDNYTVMRGGANWYSAAARSWVWPAFLPHCEFSDPKKGFLIQDCCTVQADVYVVGVVKCLT
;
A
#
# COMPACT_ATOMS: atom_id res chain seq x y z
N MET A 1 5.23 22.82 -18.11
CA MET A 1 6.19 21.69 -17.94
C MET A 1 6.72 21.78 -16.52
N ASN A 2 6.14 21.02 -15.58
CA ASN A 2 6.41 21.20 -14.15
C ASN A 2 6.94 19.92 -13.51
N GLY A 3 8.09 20.05 -12.84
CA GLY A 3 8.34 19.42 -11.54
C GLY A 3 8.81 17.97 -11.55
N LYS A 4 10.11 17.75 -11.40
CA LYS A 4 10.66 16.50 -10.88
C LYS A 4 10.26 16.41 -9.40
N LEU A 5 9.50 15.40 -9.00
CA LEU A 5 9.27 15.07 -7.58
C LEU A 5 9.35 13.55 -7.40
N GLY A 6 10.59 13.07 -7.28
CA GLY A 6 10.88 11.72 -6.81
C GLY A 6 10.87 11.70 -5.28
N SER A 7 9.68 11.53 -4.71
CA SER A 7 9.54 11.22 -3.28
C SER A 7 9.16 9.75 -3.14
N SER A 8 9.99 8.99 -2.42
CA SER A 8 9.63 7.67 -1.91
C SER A 8 9.12 7.88 -0.48
N VAL A 9 7.92 7.40 -0.20
CA VAL A 9 7.39 7.31 1.17
C VAL A 9 7.53 5.86 1.61
N MET A 10 8.50 5.60 2.48
CA MET A 10 8.72 4.30 3.09
C MET A 10 8.14 4.32 4.51
N ARG A 11 7.18 3.45 4.80
CA ARG A 11 6.62 3.31 6.16
C ARG A 11 6.37 1.84 6.51
N SER A 12 6.89 1.43 7.66
CA SER A 12 6.75 0.08 8.23
C SER A 12 5.64 0.05 9.28
N TYR A 13 4.86 -1.02 9.30
CA TYR A 13 3.73 -1.22 10.20
C TYR A 13 3.79 -2.61 10.82
N ARG A 14 3.61 -2.69 12.13
CA ARG A 14 3.33 -3.94 12.85
C ARG A 14 1.81 -4.09 12.97
N VAL A 15 1.29 -5.24 12.58
CA VAL A 15 -0.16 -5.48 12.52
C VAL A 15 -0.54 -6.64 13.44
N LEU A 16 -1.66 -6.48 14.17
CA LEU A 16 -2.23 -7.45 15.12
C LEU A 16 -3.51 -8.11 14.55
N PRO A 17 -3.87 -9.37 14.90
CA PRO A 17 -4.99 -10.14 14.33
C PRO A 17 -6.36 -9.50 14.50
N LEU A 18 -6.52 -8.66 15.52
CA LEU A 18 -7.81 -8.14 15.92
C LEU A 18 -8.17 -6.80 15.24
N ASP A 19 -7.22 -6.17 14.56
CA ASP A 19 -7.40 -4.82 13.99
C ASP A 19 -7.45 -4.80 12.44
N PHE A 20 -7.49 -5.96 11.78
CA PHE A 20 -7.18 -6.10 10.35
C PHE A 20 -8.20 -5.54 9.34
N ASN A 21 -9.21 -4.76 9.74
CA ASN A 21 -10.25 -4.38 8.78
C ASN A 21 -10.10 -3.00 8.14
N THR A 22 -9.42 -2.00 8.73
CA THR A 22 -9.13 -0.75 8.02
C THR A 22 -8.13 0.10 8.81
N TRP A 23 -7.00 0.48 8.21
CA TRP A 23 -6.05 1.42 8.83
C TRP A 23 -6.07 2.75 8.10
N ASP A 24 -6.61 3.81 8.70
CA ASP A 24 -6.50 5.17 8.16
C ASP A 24 -5.11 5.73 8.44
N LEU A 25 -4.38 6.06 7.37
CA LEU A 25 -3.12 6.77 7.45
C LEU A 25 -3.38 8.25 7.15
N GLU A 26 -3.33 9.08 8.18
CA GLU A 26 -3.33 10.53 8.00
C GLU A 26 -1.88 10.98 7.73
N LEU A 27 -1.56 11.30 6.48
CA LEU A 27 -0.26 11.86 6.12
C LEU A 27 -0.32 13.39 6.27
N GLN A 28 0.30 13.93 7.33
CA GLN A 28 0.60 15.35 7.39
C GLN A 28 1.97 15.64 6.76
N HIS A 29 1.97 15.85 5.43
CA HIS A 29 2.90 16.78 4.80
C HIS A 29 2.14 17.55 3.73
N VAL A 30 2.01 18.85 3.96
CA VAL A 30 1.28 19.79 3.11
C VAL A 30 2.01 19.86 1.77
N GLU A 31 1.54 19.07 0.80
CA GLU A 31 1.68 19.20 -0.68
C GLU A 31 1.63 17.84 -1.41
N THR A 32 1.81 16.70 -0.71
CA THR A 32 1.81 15.35 -1.30
C THR A 32 0.48 14.60 -1.10
N PRO A 33 0.13 13.64 -1.98
CA PRO A 33 -1.02 12.77 -1.76
C PRO A 33 -0.88 11.98 -0.46
N SER A 34 -1.98 11.86 0.28
CA SER A 34 -2.11 11.00 1.45
C SER A 34 -2.42 9.58 1.03
N TRP A 35 -1.54 8.63 1.38
CA TRP A 35 -1.63 7.23 1.00
C TRP A 35 -2.12 6.37 2.16
N LYS A 36 -2.99 5.40 1.86
CA LYS A 36 -3.53 4.41 2.79
C LYS A 36 -3.23 3.00 2.27
N MET A 37 -2.63 2.16 3.11
CA MET A 37 -2.49 0.73 2.83
C MET A 37 -3.64 -0.01 3.51
N ILE A 38 -4.33 -0.86 2.75
CA ILE A 38 -5.43 -1.69 3.25
C ILE A 38 -5.06 -3.15 3.03
N ILE A 39 -5.24 -3.97 4.05
CA ILE A 39 -4.88 -5.39 4.01
C ILE A 39 -6.15 -6.17 4.33
N HIS A 40 -6.49 -7.13 3.49
CA HIS A 40 -7.55 -8.10 3.76
C HIS A 40 -6.90 -9.46 3.98
N THR A 41 -6.98 -9.96 5.20
CA THR A 41 -6.32 -11.22 5.57
C THR A 41 -6.95 -12.41 4.87
N ASP A 42 -8.28 -12.42 4.66
CA ASP A 42 -8.99 -13.55 4.02
C ASP A 42 -9.13 -13.41 2.50
N GLY A 43 -8.49 -12.38 1.95
CA GLY A 43 -8.59 -11.99 0.56
C GLY A 43 -9.85 -11.17 0.28
N ASN A 44 -9.87 -10.51 -0.88
CA ASN A 44 -11.04 -9.79 -1.36
C ASN A 44 -11.18 -9.96 -2.89
N GLY A 45 -12.42 -10.11 -3.37
CA GLY A 45 -12.73 -10.48 -4.76
C GLY A 45 -12.06 -11.80 -5.16
N ASP A 46 -11.23 -11.76 -6.20
CA ASP A 46 -10.49 -12.91 -6.75
C ASP A 46 -9.35 -13.41 -5.83
N GLY A 47 -9.11 -12.72 -4.70
CA GLY A 47 -8.03 -13.01 -3.75
C GLY A 47 -8.26 -14.18 -2.79
N LYS A 48 -9.28 -15.04 -3.02
CA LYS A 48 -9.64 -16.10 -2.06
C LYS A 48 -8.43 -17.00 -1.73
N GLY A 49 -8.22 -17.27 -0.44
CA GLY A 49 -7.11 -18.09 0.05
C GLY A 49 -5.75 -17.37 0.06
N HIS A 50 -5.75 -16.06 -0.18
CA HIS A 50 -4.58 -15.21 -0.13
C HIS A 50 -4.87 -14.01 0.78
N ILE A 51 -3.82 -13.41 1.32
CA ILE A 51 -3.87 -12.02 1.77
C ILE A 51 -3.99 -11.16 0.52
N SER A 52 -4.89 -10.18 0.54
CA SER A 52 -4.95 -9.11 -0.47
C SER A 52 -4.44 -7.81 0.13
N VAL A 53 -3.72 -7.01 -0.66
CA VAL A 53 -3.23 -5.70 -0.23
C VAL A 53 -3.60 -4.64 -1.26
N TYR A 54 -3.97 -3.46 -0.78
CA TYR A 54 -4.42 -2.34 -1.59
C TYR A 54 -3.64 -1.09 -1.19
N LEU A 55 -3.35 -0.26 -2.18
CA LEU A 55 -2.87 1.09 -1.95
C LEU A 55 -3.95 2.07 -2.42
N ALA A 56 -4.34 2.99 -1.56
CA ALA A 56 -5.34 4.01 -1.85
C ALA A 56 -4.80 5.41 -1.59
N ILE A 57 -5.30 6.40 -2.35
CA ILE A 57 -5.15 7.82 -2.02
C ILE A 57 -6.40 8.25 -1.25
N VAL A 58 -6.22 8.73 -0.02
CA VAL A 58 -7.31 9.15 0.89
C VAL A 58 -7.45 10.67 1.00
N GLY A 59 -6.45 11.42 0.56
CA GLY A 59 -6.51 12.88 0.52
C GLY A 59 -5.50 13.42 -0.47
N THR A 60 -5.85 14.49 -1.18
CA THR A 60 -4.88 15.30 -1.91
C THR A 60 -4.95 16.71 -1.36
N SER A 61 -3.81 17.40 -1.35
CA SER A 61 -3.74 18.82 -0.93
C SER A 61 -4.58 19.74 -1.83
N SER A 62 -5.02 19.26 -3.00
CA SER A 62 -5.91 19.99 -3.89
C SER A 62 -7.37 19.64 -3.62
N SER A 63 -8.14 20.63 -3.15
CA SER A 63 -9.61 20.66 -3.18
C SER A 63 -10.22 20.58 -4.60
N LEU A 64 -9.39 20.40 -5.65
CA LEU A 64 -9.83 20.39 -7.04
C LEU A 64 -10.38 19.01 -7.39
N ALA A 65 -11.57 18.98 -7.99
CA ALA A 65 -12.28 17.76 -8.37
C ALA A 65 -11.50 16.88 -9.36
N ASP A 66 -10.55 17.46 -10.11
CA ASP A 66 -9.81 16.81 -11.19
C ASP A 66 -8.30 16.79 -10.91
N TRP A 67 -7.87 15.73 -10.23
CA TRP A 67 -6.47 15.38 -10.04
C TRP A 67 -6.18 13.99 -10.56
N GLU A 68 -4.97 13.81 -11.08
CA GLU A 68 -4.42 12.49 -11.39
C GLU A 68 -3.00 12.37 -10.83
N VAL A 69 -2.71 11.25 -10.19
CA VAL A 69 -1.39 10.94 -9.63
C VAL A 69 -0.92 9.63 -10.25
N ASN A 70 0.20 9.65 -10.97
CA ASN A 70 0.88 8.44 -11.36
C ASN A 70 1.86 8.04 -10.26
N ALA A 71 1.70 6.85 -9.69
CA ALA A 71 2.61 6.32 -8.69
C ALA A 71 2.86 4.84 -8.90
N SER A 72 4.10 4.42 -8.72
CA SER A 72 4.45 3.02 -8.53
C SER A 72 4.55 2.72 -7.04
N PHE A 73 4.28 1.48 -6.66
CA PHE A 73 4.41 1.07 -5.27
C PHE A 73 4.97 -0.34 -5.17
N SER A 74 5.58 -0.66 -4.05
CA SER A 74 5.95 -2.02 -3.68
C SER A 74 5.46 -2.32 -2.27
N PHE A 75 4.97 -3.53 -2.05
CA PHE A 75 4.69 -4.05 -0.72
C PHE A 75 5.82 -4.96 -0.29
N LEU A 76 6.22 -4.85 0.96
CA LEU A 76 7.23 -5.69 1.56
C LEU A 76 6.64 -6.34 2.80
N ILE A 77 6.78 -7.65 2.92
CA ILE A 77 6.50 -8.37 4.16
C ILE A 77 7.80 -8.83 4.79
N PHE A 78 7.92 -8.60 6.09
CA PHE A 78 9.13 -8.89 6.84
C PHE A 78 9.08 -10.32 7.37
N ASP A 79 10.09 -11.11 7.03
CA ASP A 79 10.40 -12.38 7.67
C ASP A 79 11.10 -12.08 8.99
N GLN A 80 10.36 -12.26 10.09
CA GLN A 80 10.82 -11.91 11.43
C GLN A 80 11.82 -12.92 12.01
N ILE A 81 12.03 -14.06 11.36
CA ILE A 81 12.98 -15.10 11.78
C ILE A 81 14.33 -14.88 11.11
N HIS A 82 14.31 -14.63 9.80
CA HIS A 82 15.52 -14.55 8.98
C HIS A 82 15.99 -13.12 8.69
N ASP A 83 15.34 -12.11 9.30
CA ASP A 83 15.68 -10.69 9.18
C ASP A 83 15.79 -10.22 7.73
N ASN A 84 14.78 -10.55 6.92
CA ASN A 84 14.73 -10.18 5.51
C ASN A 84 13.34 -9.74 5.08
N TYR A 85 13.27 -9.10 3.90
CA TYR A 85 12.00 -8.70 3.30
C TYR A 85 11.74 -9.50 2.04
N THR A 86 10.52 -10.03 1.94
CA THR A 86 9.97 -10.46 0.66
C THR A 86 9.32 -9.25 0.00
N VAL A 87 9.83 -8.87 -1.17
CA VAL A 87 9.42 -7.67 -1.92
C VAL A 87 8.48 -8.05 -3.05
N MET A 88 7.33 -7.40 -3.12
CA MET A 88 6.40 -7.48 -4.25
C MET A 88 6.29 -6.11 -4.91
N ARG A 89 6.76 -6.05 -6.16
CA ARG A 89 6.86 -4.80 -6.93
C ARG A 89 5.60 -4.59 -7.76
N GLY A 90 4.85 -3.54 -7.45
CA GLY A 90 3.73 -3.08 -8.27
C GLY A 90 4.19 -2.29 -9.47
N GLY A 91 3.31 -2.25 -10.47
CA GLY A 91 3.45 -1.33 -11.60
C GLY A 91 3.17 0.13 -11.20
N ALA A 92 3.53 1.04 -12.09
CA ALA A 92 3.05 2.41 -12.02
C ALA A 92 1.58 2.45 -12.43
N ASN A 93 0.75 3.07 -11.59
CA ASN A 93 -0.68 3.17 -11.80
C ASN A 93 -1.15 4.61 -11.66
N TRP A 94 -2.17 4.97 -12.43
CA TRP A 94 -2.83 6.27 -12.34
C TRP A 94 -3.95 6.24 -11.30
N TYR A 95 -3.87 7.13 -10.33
CA TYR A 95 -4.88 7.35 -9.31
C TYR A 95 -5.64 8.63 -9.65
N SER A 96 -6.95 8.64 -9.40
CA SER A 96 -7.80 9.82 -9.59
C SER A 96 -8.94 9.83 -8.59
N ALA A 97 -9.77 10.88 -8.61
CA ALA A 97 -10.99 10.92 -7.81
C ALA A 97 -11.94 9.74 -8.12
N ALA A 98 -11.94 9.23 -9.35
CA ALA A 98 -12.76 8.09 -9.78
C ALA A 98 -12.09 6.73 -9.49
N ALA A 99 -10.75 6.66 -9.54
CA ALA A 99 -9.97 5.46 -9.29
C ALA A 99 -8.94 5.72 -8.17
N ARG A 100 -9.41 5.70 -6.91
CA ARG A 100 -8.58 6.08 -5.76
C ARG A 100 -7.67 4.97 -5.27
N SER A 101 -7.84 3.73 -5.69
CA SER A 101 -7.09 2.59 -5.16
C SER A 101 -6.75 1.56 -6.21
N TRP A 102 -5.58 0.94 -6.04
CA TRP A 102 -5.15 -0.22 -6.82
C TRP A 102 -4.99 -1.42 -5.92
N VAL A 103 -5.33 -2.59 -6.46
CA VAL A 103 -5.45 -3.84 -5.73
C VAL A 103 -4.40 -4.85 -6.16
N TRP A 104 -3.88 -5.59 -5.18
CA TRP A 104 -3.25 -6.87 -5.39
C TRP A 104 -4.08 -7.97 -4.71
N PRO A 105 -4.94 -8.67 -5.45
CA PRO A 105 -5.90 -9.59 -4.83
C PRO A 105 -5.21 -10.84 -4.28
N ALA A 106 -4.17 -11.35 -4.94
CA ALA A 106 -3.38 -12.49 -4.47
C ALA A 106 -1.96 -12.03 -4.10
N PHE A 107 -1.81 -11.33 -2.97
CA PHE A 107 -0.50 -10.86 -2.48
C PHE A 107 0.31 -12.01 -1.89
N LEU A 108 -0.22 -12.72 -0.90
CA LEU A 108 0.50 -13.82 -0.25
C LEU A 108 -0.46 -14.98 0.04
N PRO A 109 -0.18 -16.21 -0.40
CA PRO A 109 -1.01 -17.36 -0.07
C PRO A 109 -1.10 -17.56 1.45
N HIS A 110 -2.29 -17.91 1.95
CA HIS A 110 -2.47 -18.17 3.40
C HIS A 110 -1.54 -19.26 3.93
N CYS A 111 -1.29 -20.29 3.10
CA CYS A 111 -0.40 -21.38 3.46
C CYS A 111 1.03 -20.90 3.69
N GLU A 112 1.51 -19.92 2.92
CA GLU A 112 2.84 -19.32 3.13
C GLU A 112 2.84 -18.33 4.29
N PHE A 113 1.80 -17.51 4.41
CA PHE A 113 1.68 -16.55 5.51
C PHE A 113 1.66 -17.23 6.89
N SER A 114 0.96 -18.36 6.97
CA SER A 114 0.77 -19.11 8.22
C SER A 114 1.85 -20.17 8.46
N ASP A 115 2.77 -20.40 7.51
CA ASP A 115 3.87 -21.34 7.70
C ASP A 115 4.87 -20.76 8.71
N PRO A 116 5.04 -21.37 9.89
CA PRO A 116 5.96 -20.87 10.92
C PRO A 116 7.41 -20.80 10.43
N LYS A 117 7.77 -21.57 9.40
CA LYS A 117 9.12 -21.57 8.81
C LYS A 117 9.39 -20.34 7.94
N LYS A 118 8.34 -19.66 7.49
CA LYS A 118 8.45 -18.44 6.66
C LYS A 118 8.62 -17.17 7.48
N GLY A 119 8.31 -17.20 8.78
CA GLY A 119 8.55 -16.09 9.71
C GLY A 119 7.67 -14.84 9.50
N PHE A 120 6.67 -14.89 8.63
CA PHE A 120 5.80 -13.75 8.35
C PHE A 120 4.82 -13.43 9.48
N LEU A 121 4.36 -14.46 10.20
CA LEU A 121 3.44 -14.36 11.33
C LEU A 121 4.10 -14.91 12.61
N ILE A 122 4.42 -14.03 13.56
CA ILE A 122 5.04 -14.39 14.85
C ILE A 122 4.23 -13.77 15.98
N GLN A 123 3.79 -14.61 16.92
CA GLN A 123 2.90 -14.18 18.02
C GLN A 123 1.75 -13.35 17.48
N ASP A 124 1.10 -13.88 16.44
CA ASP A 124 -0.06 -13.23 15.84
C ASP A 124 0.23 -11.86 15.19
N CYS A 125 1.49 -11.45 15.13
CA CYS A 125 1.94 -10.20 14.54
C CYS A 125 2.60 -10.45 13.18
N CYS A 126 2.32 -9.58 12.22
CA CYS A 126 3.13 -9.45 11.00
C CYS A 126 3.64 -8.03 10.84
N THR A 127 4.76 -7.88 10.13
CA THR A 127 5.29 -6.56 9.77
C THR A 127 5.25 -6.40 8.26
N VAL A 128 4.59 -5.34 7.82
CA VAL A 128 4.45 -5.00 6.41
C VAL A 128 4.84 -3.57 6.16
N GLN A 129 5.33 -3.30 4.96
CA GLN A 129 5.77 -1.98 4.54
C GLN A 129 5.24 -1.70 3.14
N ALA A 130 4.91 -0.45 2.89
CA ALA A 130 4.68 0.07 1.55
C ALA A 130 5.80 1.06 1.21
N ASP A 131 6.40 0.88 0.03
CA ASP A 131 7.25 1.87 -0.61
C ASP A 131 6.48 2.45 -1.79
N VAL A 132 6.16 3.75 -1.73
CA VAL A 132 5.37 4.44 -2.75
C VAL A 132 6.22 5.50 -3.40
N TYR A 133 6.32 5.46 -4.73
CA TYR A 133 7.07 6.39 -5.53
C TYR A 133 6.14 7.13 -6.49
N VAL A 134 6.00 8.45 -6.29
CA VAL A 134 5.21 9.30 -7.18
C VAL A 134 6.02 9.61 -8.44
N VAL A 135 5.49 9.19 -9.59
CA VAL A 135 6.08 9.41 -10.90
C VAL A 135 5.70 10.78 -11.45
N GLY A 136 4.44 11.20 -11.25
CA GLY A 136 3.95 12.49 -11.72
C GLY A 136 2.58 12.84 -11.15
N VAL A 137 2.27 14.13 -11.15
CA VAL A 137 0.97 14.66 -10.71
C VAL A 137 0.45 15.60 -11.79
N VAL A 138 -0.79 15.37 -12.22
CA VAL A 138 -1.53 16.27 -13.11
C VAL A 138 -2.62 16.94 -12.27
N LYS A 139 -2.62 18.28 -12.27
CA LYS A 139 -3.67 19.10 -11.69
C LYS A 139 -4.32 19.87 -12.82
N CYS A 140 -5.64 19.78 -12.97
CA CYS A 140 -6.34 20.69 -13.87
C CYS A 140 -6.45 22.05 -13.15
N LEU A 141 -5.80 23.08 -13.70
CA LEU A 141 -5.99 24.45 -13.28
C LEU A 141 -7.15 25.00 -14.12
N THR A 142 -8.36 25.03 -13.56
CA THR A 142 -9.43 25.91 -14.07
C THR A 142 -9.12 27.35 -13.72
#